data_AF-A0A430GHM2-F1
#
_entry.id   AF-A0A430GHM2-F1
#
_cell.length_a   1.000
_cell.length_b   1.000
_cell.length_c   1.000
_cell.angle_alpha   90.00
_cell.angle_beta   90.00
_cell.angle_gamma   90.00
#
_symmetry.space_group_name_H-M   'P 1'
#
loop_
_entity.id
_entity.type
_entity.pdbx_description
1 polymer ?
#
loop_
_entity_poly.entity_id
_entity_poly.type
_entity_poly.pdbx_seq_one_letter_code
_entity_poly.pdbx_strand_id
1 'polypeptide(L)' 'MTIRLLDIKQVEQKTSLSKPTIYNWIKTGYFPASKLFGQGKRQLARWKEEEIDDWIKQHYT' A
#
# COMPACT_ATOMS: atom_id res chain seq x y z
N MET A 1 -16.84 -5.67 -11.91
CA MET A 1 -15.52 -5.83 -11.26
C MET A 1 -15.52 -5.02 -9.98
N THR A 2 -15.14 -5.62 -8.85
CA THR A 2 -15.18 -4.98 -7.53
C THR A 2 -13.77 -4.55 -7.15
N ILE A 3 -13.54 -3.25 -6.95
CA ILE A 3 -12.24 -2.74 -6.50
C ILE A 3 -12.13 -3.00 -5.00
N ARG A 4 -11.14 -3.81 -4.60
CA ARG A 4 -10.81 -4.03 -3.18
C ARG A 4 -9.69 -3.07 -2.77
N LEU A 5 -9.93 -2.35 -1.69
CA LEU A 5 -8.98 -1.42 -1.10
C LEU A 5 -8.41 -2.00 0.20
N LEU A 6 -7.11 -1.82 0.38
CA LEU A 6 -6.38 -2.22 1.59
C LEU A 6 -6.06 -0.99 2.44
N ASP A 7 -6.20 -1.11 3.75
CA ASP A 7 -5.57 -0.19 4.70
C ASP A 7 -4.12 -0.58 5.00
N ILE A 8 -3.41 0.25 5.75
CA ILE A 8 -2.00 0.00 6.08
C ILE A 8 -1.79 -1.32 6.83
N LYS A 9 -2.71 -1.73 7.72
CA LYS A 9 -2.56 -2.98 8.49
C LYS A 9 -2.66 -4.18 7.57
N GLN A 10 -3.57 -4.13 6.61
CA GLN A 10 -3.72 -5.19 5.60
C GLN A 10 -2.51 -5.24 4.67
N VAL A 11 -1.93 -4.10 4.30
CA VAL A 11 -0.68 -4.07 3.52
C VAL A 11 0.50 -4.65 4.32
N GLU A 12 0.64 -4.31 5.60
CA GLU A 12 1.66 -4.90 6.48
C GLU A 12 1.52 -6.42 6.55
N GLN A 13 0.29 -6.94 6.75
CA GLN A 13 0.02 -8.37 6.78
C GLN A 13 0.36 -9.07 5.45
N LYS A 14 0.01 -8.43 4.33
CA LYS A 14 0.18 -9.02 2.99
C LYS A 14 1.64 -9.05 2.54
N THR A 15 2.43 -8.06 2.94
CA THR A 15 3.83 -7.89 2.52
C THR A 15 4.84 -8.34 3.57
N SER A 16 4.39 -8.60 4.81
CA SER A 16 5.25 -8.79 6.00
C SER A 16 6.21 -7.62 6.28
N LEU A 17 5.98 -6.44 5.67
CA LEU A 17 6.77 -5.24 5.89
C LEU A 17 6.15 -4.40 7.00
N SER A 18 7.00 -3.78 7.81
CA SER A 18 6.53 -2.82 8.82
C SER A 18 6.02 -1.53 8.16
N LYS A 19 5.02 -0.89 8.76
CA LYS A 19 4.51 0.42 8.34
C LYS A 19 5.61 1.47 8.11
N PRO A 20 6.61 1.65 8.99
CA PRO A 20 7.74 2.54 8.73
C PRO A 20 8.51 2.19 7.45
N THR A 21 8.78 0.90 7.21
CA THR A 21 9.45 0.42 6.00
C THR A 21 8.64 0.77 4.75
N ILE A 22 7.33 0.49 4.78
CA ILE A 22 6.41 0.79 3.67
C ILE A 22 6.47 2.29 3.32
N TYR A 23 6.32 3.18 4.31
CA TYR A 23 6.37 4.61 4.03
C TYR A 23 7.75 5.10 3.60
N ASN A 24 8.83 4.49 4.10
CA ASN A 24 10.18 4.81 3.63
C ASN A 24 10.34 4.42 2.16
N TRP A 25 9.89 3.23 1.78
CA TRP A 25 9.97 2.77 0.39
C TRP A 25 9.04 3.52 -0.57
N ILE A 26 7.90 4.02 -0.09
CA ILE A 26 7.07 4.94 -0.86
C ILE A 26 7.85 6.24 -1.14
N LYS A 27 8.58 6.78 -0.16
CA LYS A 27 9.40 7.99 -0.37
C LYS A 27 10.53 7.77 -1.38
N THR A 28 11.11 6.57 -1.42
CA THR A 28 12.15 6.22 -2.39
C THR A 28 11.60 5.78 -3.74
N GLY A 29 10.27 5.69 -3.91
CA GLY A 29 9.63 5.19 -5.13
C GLY A 29 9.72 3.67 -5.33
N TYR A 30 10.19 2.93 -4.33
CA TYR A 30 10.37 1.47 -4.39
C TYR A 30 9.10 0.69 -4.10
N PHE A 31 8.14 1.29 -3.39
CA PHE A 31 6.85 0.67 -3.04
C PHE A 31 5.66 1.47 -3.60
N PRO A 32 4.53 0.83 -3.97
CA PRO A 32 3.37 1.52 -4.52
C PRO A 32 2.83 2.61 -3.58
N ALA A 33 2.56 3.80 -4.15
CA ALA A 33 2.02 4.91 -3.40
C ALA A 33 0.57 4.65 -2.95
N SER A 34 0.21 5.08 -1.74
CA SER A 34 -1.19 5.08 -1.31
C SER A 34 -1.97 6.22 -1.96
N LYS A 35 -3.25 5.98 -2.17
CA LYS A 35 -4.24 7.04 -2.41
C LYS A 35 -4.80 7.52 -1.08
N LEU A 36 -4.88 8.84 -0.91
CA LEU A 36 -5.45 9.46 0.28
C LEU A 36 -6.94 9.70 0.06
N PHE A 37 -7.77 9.16 0.96
CA PHE A 37 -9.21 9.35 0.98
C PHE A 37 -9.60 10.26 2.15
N GLY A 38 -10.48 11.24 1.90
CA GLY A 38 -10.93 12.20 2.90
C GLY A 38 -10.24 13.56 2.79
N GLN A 39 -10.48 14.43 3.77
CA GLN A 39 -9.99 15.82 3.78
C GLN A 39 -9.25 16.16 5.07
N GLY A 40 -8.22 17.00 4.97
CA GLY A 40 -7.46 17.52 6.12
C GLY A 40 -6.83 16.42 6.97
N LYS A 41 -7.04 16.47 8.29
CA LYS A 41 -6.50 15.50 9.26
C LYS A 41 -7.18 14.13 9.23
N ARG A 42 -8.26 13.96 8.47
CA ARG A 42 -9.01 12.69 8.35
C ARG A 42 -8.64 11.91 7.08
N GLN A 43 -7.45 12.17 6.53
CA GLN A 43 -6.97 11.44 5.36
C GLN A 43 -6.59 10.01 5.72
N LEU A 44 -7.18 9.06 5.00
CA LEU A 44 -6.94 7.64 5.15
C LEU A 44 -6.16 7.15 3.93
N ALA A 45 -4.96 6.62 4.16
CA ALA A 45 -4.19 5.94 3.14
C ALA A 45 -4.86 4.61 2.76
N ARG A 46 -5.06 4.41 1.45
CA ARG A 46 -5.58 3.17 0.88
C ARG A 46 -4.79 2.77 -0.36
N TRP A 47 -4.61 1.47 -0.54
CA TRP A 47 -4.02 0.88 -1.74
C TRP A 47 -5.06 0.05 -2.46
N LYS A 48 -4.98 -0.04 -3.79
CA LYS A 48 -5.71 -1.08 -4.48
C LYS A 48 -5.01 -2.41 -4.21
N GLU A 49 -5.80 -3.44 -3.94
CA GLU A 49 -5.25 -4.77 -3.69
C GLU A 49 -4.43 -5.28 -4.88
N GLU A 50 -4.90 -5.05 -6.11
CA GLU A 50 -4.23 -5.41 -7.37
C GLU A 50 -2.81 -4.83 -7.49
N GLU A 51 -2.61 -3.56 -7.11
CA GLU A 51 -1.31 -2.87 -7.21
C GLU A 51 -0.28 -3.48 -6.25
N ILE A 52 -0.73 -3.91 -5.06
CA ILE A 52 0.13 -4.60 -4.09
C ILE A 52 0.47 -6.01 -4.57
N ASP A 53 -0.51 -6.74 -5.11
CA ASP A 53 -0.29 -8.08 -5.66
C ASP A 53 0.72 -8.07 -6.80
N ASP A 54 0.61 -7.10 -7.72
CA ASP A 54 1.53 -6.98 -8.84
C ASP A 54 2.94 -6.58 -8.39
N TRP A 55 3.05 -5.71 -7.38
CA TRP A 55 4.35 -5.38 -6.80
C TRP A 55 5.02 -6.62 -6.14
N ILE A 56 4.26 -7.43 -5.41
CA ILE A 56 4.78 -8.68 -4.80
C ILE A 56 5.30 -9.62 -5.88
N LYS A 57 4.53 -9.84 -6.97
CA LYS A 57 4.95 -10.71 -8.08
C LYS A 57 6.27 -10.26 -8.70
N GLN A 58 6.48 -8.96 -8.87
CA GLN A 58 7.70 -8.40 -9.46
C GLN A 58 8.96 -8.58 -8.60
N HIS A 59 8.82 -8.74 -7.28
CA HIS A 59 9.94 -8.81 -6.35
C HIS A 59 10.15 -10.21 -5.74
N TYR A 60 9.24 -11.15 -6.01
CA TYR A 60 9.26 -12.51 -5.48
C TYR A 60 9.35 -13.59 -6.58
N THR A 61 9.51 -13.18 -7.85
CA THR A 61 9.73 -14.07 -9.01
C THR A 61 11.12 -13.85 -9.56
#